data_AF-A0A968P4V9-F1
#
_entry.id   AF-A0A968P4V9-F1
#
_cell.length_a   1.000
_cell.length_b   1.000
_cell.length_c   1.000
_cell.angle_alpha   90.00
_cell.angle_beta   90.00
_cell.angle_gamma   90.00
#
_symmetry.space_group_name_H-M   'P 1'
#
loop_
_entity.id
_entity.type
_entity.pdbx_description
1 polymer ?
#
loop_
_entity_poly.entity_id
_entity_poly.type
_entity_poly.pdbx_seq_one_letter_code
_entity_poly.pdbx_strand_id
1 'polypeptide(L)'
;MASQNLVRIHPALDRPDVPRYVVAAIVHHEMLHAAVPPVVAAGRRSVHTREFRRREREFEHHVAAESWIRQHVLKLIEGRSS
;
A
#
# COMPACT_ATOMS: atom_id res chain seq x y z
N MET A 1 21.55 -4.46 -13.54
CA MET A 1 21.09 -4.14 -12.17
C MET A 1 19.76 -4.84 -11.95
N ALA A 2 19.72 -5.94 -11.21
CA ALA A 2 18.46 -6.63 -10.92
C ALA A 2 17.60 -5.72 -10.03
N SER A 3 16.45 -5.27 -10.54
CA SER A 3 15.42 -4.60 -9.74
C SER A 3 14.95 -5.60 -8.69
N GLN A 4 15.38 -5.40 -7.44
CA GLN A 4 14.95 -6.25 -6.34
C GLN A 4 13.44 -6.05 -6.16
N ASN A 5 12.66 -7.11 -6.42
CA ASN A 5 11.23 -7.16 -6.13
C ASN A 5 11.01 -7.38 -4.62
N LEU A 6 11.52 -6.45 -3.81
CA LEU A 6 11.38 -6.47 -2.36
C LEU A 6 10.13 -5.67 -1.98
N VAL A 7 9.10 -6.38 -1.52
CA VAL A 7 7.96 -5.76 -0.82
C VAL A 7 8.40 -5.49 0.62
N ARG A 8 8.58 -4.22 0.98
CA ARG A 8 8.90 -3.82 2.35
C ARG A 8 7.64 -3.29 3.02
N ILE A 9 7.34 -3.83 4.19
CA ILE A 9 6.17 -3.48 4.99
C ILE A 9 6.67 -2.93 6.33
N HIS A 10 5.95 -1.96 6.89
CA HIS A 10 6.35 -1.35 8.16
C HIS A 10 6.09 -2.31 9.34
N PRO A 11 7.03 -2.50 10.29
CA PRO A 11 6.86 -3.44 11.43
C PRO A 11 5.65 -3.13 12.32
N ALA A 12 5.13 -1.89 12.30
CA ALA A 12 3.89 -1.53 13.00
C ALA A 12 2.68 -2.37 12.56
N LEU A 13 2.78 -3.06 11.41
CA LEU A 13 1.75 -3.96 10.89
C LEU A 13 1.82 -5.38 11.49
N ASP A 14 2.88 -5.71 12.23
CA ASP A 14 3.04 -6.99 12.95
C ASP A 14 2.32 -7.00 14.31
N ARG A 15 1.70 -5.89 14.69
CA ARG A 15 1.01 -5.79 15.98
C ARG A 15 -0.28 -6.64 15.97
N PRO A 16 -0.65 -7.28 17.10
CA PRO A 16 -1.83 -8.15 17.17
C PRO A 16 -3.17 -7.41 16.99
N ASP A 17 -3.19 -6.08 17.16
CA ASP A 17 -4.36 -5.23 16.91
C ASP A 17 -4.56 -4.89 15.43
N VAL A 18 -3.66 -5.31 14.54
CA VAL A 18 -3.77 -5.10 13.09
C VAL A 18 -4.52 -6.29 12.47
N PRO A 19 -5.69 -6.07 11.85
CA PRO A 19 -6.42 -7.14 11.20
C PRO A 19 -5.63 -7.71 10.00
N ARG A 20 -5.67 -9.04 9.81
CA ARG A 20 -4.96 -9.71 8.70
C ARG A 20 -5.32 -9.15 7.32
N TYR A 21 -6.58 -8.73 7.12
CA TYR A 21 -7.01 -8.13 5.85
C TYR A 21 -6.32 -6.79 5.55
N VAL A 22 -5.87 -6.05 6.57
CA VAL A 22 -5.11 -4.81 6.40
C VAL A 22 -3.71 -5.12 5.89
N VAL A 23 -3.04 -6.08 6.52
CA VAL A 23 -1.71 -6.53 6.07
C VAL A 23 -1.79 -7.04 4.63
N ALA A 24 -2.79 -7.86 4.31
CA ALA A 24 -3.02 -8.36 2.96
C ALA A 24 -3.29 -7.23 1.94
N ALA A 25 -4.06 -6.20 2.31
CA ALA A 25 -4.30 -5.04 1.46
C ALA A 25 -3.00 -4.26 1.16
N ILE A 26 -2.12 -4.12 2.15
CA ILE A 26 -0.82 -3.43 1.99
C ILE A 26 0.12 -4.27 1.12
N VAL A 27 0.22 -5.58 1.36
CA VAL A 27 0.97 -6.49 0.48
C VAL A 27 0.49 -6.36 -0.97
N HIS A 28 -0.84 -6.38 -1.18
CA HIS A 28 -1.43 -6.21 -2.50
C HIS A 28 -1.07 -4.86 -3.13
N HIS A 29 -1.13 -3.76 -2.37
CA HIS A 29 -0.68 -2.43 -2.81
C HIS A 29 0.78 -2.44 -3.27
N GLU A 30 1.68 -3.02 -2.47
CA GLU A 30 3.10 -3.10 -2.80
C GLU A 30 3.37 -3.97 -4.03
N MET A 31 2.62 -5.06 -4.20
CA MET A 31 2.67 -5.88 -5.42
C MET A 31 2.21 -5.10 -6.67
N LEU A 32 1.21 -4.22 -6.52
CA LEU A 32 0.74 -3.39 -7.64
C LEU A 32 1.80 -2.39 -8.12
N HIS A 33 2.71 -1.93 -7.26
CA HIS A 33 3.84 -1.08 -7.70
C HIS A 33 4.78 -1.79 -8.67
N ALA A 34 4.92 -3.11 -8.55
CA ALA A 34 5.68 -3.91 -9.49
C ALA A 34 4.85 -4.29 -10.73
N ALA A 35 3.55 -4.54 -10.56
CA ALA A 35 2.68 -5.03 -11.63
C ALA A 35 2.10 -3.92 -12.54
N VAL A 36 2.01 -2.68 -12.06
CA VAL A 36 1.46 -1.54 -12.82
C VAL A 36 2.56 -0.50 -13.00
N PRO A 37 3.13 -0.37 -14.22
CA PRO A 37 4.21 0.58 -14.44
C PRO A 37 3.72 2.03 -14.23
N PRO A 38 4.57 2.91 -13.68
CA PRO A 38 4.24 4.32 -13.53
C PRO A 38 4.11 4.99 -14.90
N VAL A 39 3.17 5.93 -15.02
CA VAL A 39 2.97 6.72 -16.25
C VAL A 39 3.70 8.04 -16.11
N VAL A 40 4.46 8.42 -17.15
CA VAL A 40 5.09 9.75 -17.24
C VAL A 40 4.35 10.58 -18.28
N ALA A 41 3.74 11.68 -17.86
CA ALA A 41 3.03 12.61 -18.73
C ALA A 41 3.41 14.06 -18.36
N ALA A 42 3.73 14.87 -19.36
CA ALA A 42 4.15 16.27 -19.18
C ALA A 42 5.25 16.47 -18.10
N GLY A 43 6.24 15.58 -18.09
CA GLY A 43 7.34 15.61 -17.10
C GLY A 43 6.98 15.16 -15.68
N ARG A 44 5.71 14.80 -15.42
CA ARG A 44 5.26 14.30 -14.12
C ARG A 44 5.13 12.78 -14.15
N ARG A 45 5.77 12.11 -13.19
CA ARG A 45 5.64 10.66 -12.96
C ARG A 45 4.48 10.39 -12.00
N SER A 46 3.50 9.63 -12.45
CA SER A 46 2.36 9.16 -11.65
C SER A 46 2.47 7.67 -11.43
N VAL A 47 2.59 7.26 -10.17
CA VAL A 47 2.67 5.84 -9.76
C VAL A 47 1.26 5.30 -9.50
N HIS A 48 0.47 6.02 -8.70
CA HIS A 48 -0.93 5.66 -8.42
C HIS A 48 -1.89 6.18 -9.50
N THR A 49 -1.75 5.64 -10.70
CA THR A 49 -2.58 5.98 -11.87
C THR A 49 -4.03 5.52 -11.71
N ARG A 50 -4.91 5.87 -12.66
CA ARG A 50 -6.30 5.35 -12.69
C ARG A 50 -6.34 3.83 -12.72
N GLU A 51 -5.43 3.21 -13.47
CA GLU A 51 -5.34 1.75 -13.57
C GLU A 51 -4.85 1.13 -12.26
N PHE A 52 -3.83 1.73 -11.62
CA PHE A 52 -3.38 1.29 -10.30
C PHE A 52 -4.54 1.26 -9.31
N ARG A 53 -5.29 2.37 -9.20
CA ARG A 53 -6.44 2.49 -8.29
C ARG A 53 -7.59 1.55 -8.66
N ARG A 54 -7.77 1.23 -9.95
CA ARG A 54 -8.77 0.26 -10.40
C ARG A 54 -8.42 -1.12 -9.86
N ARG A 55 -7.18 -1.57 -10.06
CA ARG A 55 -6.69 -2.86 -9.56
C ARG A 55 -6.67 -2.93 -8.05
N GLU A 56 -6.33 -1.84 -7.37
CA GLU A 56 -6.37 -1.78 -5.91
C GLU A 56 -7.78 -2.06 -5.34
N ARG A 57 -8.82 -1.59 -6.04
CA ARG A 57 -10.23 -1.85 -5.70
C ARG A 57 -10.70 -3.27 -5.98
N GLU A 58 -9.94 -4.07 -6.73
CA GLU A 58 -10.27 -5.47 -7.00
C GLU A 58 -9.97 -6.38 -5.79
N PHE A 59 -9.25 -5.88 -4.78
CA PHE A 59 -9.01 -6.60 -3.54
C PHE A 59 -10.31 -6.74 -2.72
N GLU A 60 -10.65 -7.98 -2.33
CA GLU A 60 -11.91 -8.33 -1.66
C GLU A 60 -12.24 -7.44 -0.44
N HIS A 61 -11.24 -7.10 0.37
CA HIS A 61 -11.42 -6.29 1.56
C HIS A 61 -10.95 -4.84 1.39
N HIS A 62 -10.89 -4.31 0.16
CA HIS A 62 -10.38 -2.97 -0.13
C HIS A 62 -11.04 -1.90 0.74
N VAL A 63 -12.37 -1.83 0.76
CA VAL A 63 -13.11 -0.80 1.51
C VAL A 63 -12.89 -0.91 3.03
N ALA A 64 -12.89 -2.15 3.56
CA ALA A 64 -12.66 -2.39 4.98
C ALA A 64 -11.23 -2.01 5.39
N ALA A 65 -10.24 -2.41 4.59
CA ALA A 65 -8.84 -2.06 4.80
C ALA A 65 -8.61 -0.54 4.71
N GLU A 66 -9.15 0.13 3.69
CA GLU A 66 -9.01 1.58 3.51
C GLU A 66 -9.64 2.35 4.69
N SER A 67 -10.79 1.90 5.18
CA SER A 67 -11.47 2.50 6.33
C SER A 67 -10.65 2.33 7.61
N TRP A 68 -10.13 1.12 7.86
CA TRP A 68 -9.27 0.86 9.01
C TRP A 68 -7.98 1.68 8.94
N ILE A 69 -7.30 1.69 7.79
CA ILE A 69 -6.07 2.45 7.57
C ILE A 69 -6.33 3.94 7.83
N ARG A 70 -7.38 4.54 7.27
CA ARG A 70 -7.69 5.97 7.51
C ARG A 70 -7.87 6.31 8.98
N GLN A 71 -8.46 5.41 9.78
CA GLN A 71 -8.66 5.61 11.21
C GLN A 71 -7.38 5.42 12.04
N HIS A 72 -6.39 4.67 11.53
CA HIS A 72 -5.20 4.25 12.28
C HIS A 72 -3.88 4.77 11.69
N VAL A 73 -3.92 5.48 10.55
CA VAL A 73 -2.73 5.91 9.80
C VAL A 73 -1.81 6.81 10.62
N LEU A 74 -2.37 7.69 11.47
CA LEU A 74 -1.57 8.53 12.37
C LEU A 74 -0.78 7.68 13.37
N LYS A 75 -1.43 6.66 13.97
CA LYS A 75 -0.77 5.72 14.89
C LYS A 75 0.29 4.84 14.22
N LEU A 76 0.15 4.59 12.91
CA LEU A 76 1.15 3.86 12.12
C LEU A 76 2.38 4.73 11.75
N ILE A 77 2.20 6.05 11.65
CA ILE A 77 3.26 7.00 11.28
C ILE A 77 3.99 7.58 12.51
N GLU A 78 3.31 7.72 13.65
CA GLU A 78 3.84 8.29 14.91
C GLU A 78 4.91 7.44 15.61
N GLY A 79 5.17 6.21 15.18
CA GLY A 79 6.28 5.37 15.66
C GLY A 79 7.69 5.88 15.32
N ARG A 80 7.84 7.16 14.98
CA ARG A 80 9.08 7.82 14.56
C ARG A 80 9.28 9.13 15.33
N SER A 81 9.35 9.06 16.65
CA SER A 81 9.83 10.15 17.49
C SER A 81 10.32 9.60 18.84
N SER A 82 11.46 8.93 18.82
CA SER A 82 12.47 8.91 19.90
C SER A 82 13.79 8.47 19.28
#